data_AF-A0A7C4D516-F1
#
_entry.id   AF-A0A7C4D516-F1
#
_cell.length_a   1.000
_cell.length_b   1.000
_cell.length_c   1.000
_cell.angle_alpha   90.00
_cell.angle_beta   90.00
_cell.angle_gamma   90.00
#
_symmetry.space_group_name_H-M   'P 1'
#
loop_
_entity.id
_entity.type
_entity.pdbx_description
1 polymer ?
#
loop_
_entity_poly.entity_id
_entity_poly.type
_entity_poly.pdbx_seq_one_letter_code
_entity_poly.pdbx_strand_id
1 'polypeptide(L)'
;MFLTWDDVTRFSREIRRLPQPEIDEELRGWSWSGSAVASTTSWLLGVSDITSGFCPNGRDVYLRYVLRVKQADNRVLQRGRLVHEVFSLAVSTVKRFIYGSGGSIDGAELYRLMSDAGERVESEVFSKYDLLSREEAAWVFERLWDEAARTYSAAL
;
A
#
# COMPACT_ATOMS: atom_id res chain seq x y z
N MET A 1 -1.08 -3.83 8.37
CA MET A 1 -0.66 -5.22 8.62
C MET A 1 0.62 -5.47 7.85
N PHE A 2 1.71 -5.72 8.55
CA PHE A 2 2.98 -6.10 7.92
C PHE A 2 2.96 -7.61 7.69
N LEU A 3 3.18 -8.04 6.46
CA LEU A 3 3.06 -9.45 6.08
C LEU A 3 4.42 -10.13 6.23
N THR A 4 4.44 -11.22 7.00
CA THR A 4 5.57 -12.14 7.08
C THR A 4 5.55 -13.14 5.93
N TRP A 5 6.60 -13.95 5.80
CA TRP A 5 6.63 -15.04 4.83
C TRP A 5 5.50 -16.05 5.06
N ASP A 6 5.22 -16.39 6.30
CA ASP A 6 4.14 -17.32 6.66
C ASP A 6 2.77 -16.78 6.29
N ASP A 7 2.54 -15.46 6.47
CA ASP A 7 1.31 -14.82 6.02
C ASP A 7 1.15 -14.91 4.50
N VAL A 8 2.22 -14.60 3.75
CA VAL A 8 2.20 -14.63 2.28
C VAL A 8 1.93 -16.06 1.77
N THR A 9 2.58 -17.07 2.36
CA THR A 9 2.36 -18.46 1.96
C THR A 9 0.95 -18.93 2.30
N ARG A 10 0.42 -18.55 3.48
CA ARG A 10 -0.96 -18.82 3.91
C ARG A 10 -1.97 -18.19 2.95
N PHE A 11 -1.87 -16.88 2.69
CA PHE A 11 -2.77 -16.18 1.78
C PHE A 11 -2.66 -16.70 0.35
N SER A 12 -1.47 -17.03 -0.13
CA SER A 12 -1.29 -17.62 -1.45
C SER A 12 -2.00 -18.97 -1.58
N ARG A 13 -2.02 -19.78 -0.51
CA ARG A 13 -2.78 -21.05 -0.48
C ARG A 13 -4.29 -20.81 -0.46
N GLU A 14 -4.76 -19.82 0.29
CA GLU A 14 -6.18 -19.46 0.35
C GLU A 14 -6.67 -18.90 -0.99
N ILE A 15 -5.94 -17.97 -1.61
CA ILE A 15 -6.27 -17.38 -2.91
C ILE A 15 -6.37 -18.45 -3.99
N ARG A 16 -5.46 -19.43 -4.02
CA ARG A 16 -5.50 -20.55 -4.98
C ARG A 16 -6.73 -21.46 -4.82
N ARG A 17 -7.40 -21.41 -3.66
CA ARG A 17 -8.64 -22.17 -3.41
C ARG A 17 -9.90 -21.37 -3.72
N LEU A 18 -9.78 -20.07 -3.97
CA LEU A 18 -10.94 -19.27 -4.35
C LEU A 18 -11.46 -19.76 -5.71
N PRO A 19 -12.80 -19.85 -5.86
CA PRO A 19 -13.37 -20.15 -7.17
C PRO A 19 -12.90 -19.09 -8.17
N GLN A 20 -12.71 -19.51 -9.42
CA GLN A 20 -12.47 -18.51 -10.45
C GLN A 20 -13.70 -17.61 -10.57
N PRO A 21 -13.51 -16.30 -10.79
CA PRO A 21 -14.63 -15.40 -10.98
C PRO A 21 -15.44 -15.88 -12.19
N GLU A 22 -16.72 -16.12 -11.96
CA GLU A 22 -17.67 -16.40 -13.03
C GLU A 22 -17.79 -15.15 -13.90
N ILE A 23 -17.66 -15.34 -15.21
CA ILE A 23 -17.82 -14.27 -16.19
C ILE A 23 -19.23 -14.42 -16.73
N ASP A 24 -20.02 -13.34 -16.68
CA ASP A 24 -21.33 -13.29 -17.31
C ASP A 24 -21.23 -13.70 -18.78
N GLU A 25 -22.12 -14.58 -19.24
CA GLU A 25 -22.13 -15.10 -20.61
C GLU A 25 -22.22 -13.98 -21.66
N GLU A 26 -22.88 -12.87 -21.34
CA GLU A 26 -22.94 -11.70 -22.22
C GLU A 26 -21.59 -11.02 -22.43
N LEU A 27 -20.67 -11.14 -21.46
CA LEU A 27 -19.34 -10.53 -21.49
C LEU A 27 -18.27 -11.47 -22.08
N ARG A 28 -18.54 -12.77 -22.17
CA ARG A 28 -17.58 -13.79 -22.63
C ARG A 28 -17.33 -13.76 -24.15
N GLY A 29 -18.31 -13.33 -24.94
CA GLY A 29 -18.22 -13.27 -26.39
C GLY A 29 -17.82 -14.61 -27.02
N TRP A 30 -16.81 -14.62 -27.89
CA TRP A 30 -16.30 -15.84 -28.55
C TRP A 30 -15.15 -16.53 -27.78
N SER A 31 -14.71 -15.95 -26.65
CA SER A 31 -13.56 -16.41 -25.86
C SER A 31 -13.98 -17.45 -24.82
N TRP A 32 -14.53 -18.57 -25.28
CA TRP A 32 -15.04 -19.65 -24.42
C TRP A 32 -13.98 -20.33 -23.57
N SER A 33 -12.74 -20.40 -24.05
CA SER A 33 -11.61 -21.05 -23.36
C SER A 33 -10.69 -20.07 -22.61
N GLY A 34 -10.92 -18.76 -22.73
CA GLY A 34 -10.07 -17.72 -22.14
C GLY A 34 -10.52 -17.30 -20.73
N SER A 35 -9.55 -16.85 -19.91
CA SER A 35 -9.81 -16.17 -18.64
C SER A 35 -10.21 -14.69 -18.86
N ALA A 36 -10.53 -13.99 -17.75
CA ALA A 36 -11.02 -12.61 -17.64
C ALA A 36 -10.92 -11.72 -18.90
N VAL A 37 -12.07 -11.24 -19.36
CA VAL A 37 -12.19 -10.31 -20.48
C VAL A 37 -11.72 -8.93 -20.03
N ALA A 38 -10.66 -8.41 -20.66
CA ALA A 38 -10.21 -7.05 -20.44
C ALA A 38 -11.16 -6.05 -21.12
N SER A 39 -11.31 -4.86 -20.54
CA SER A 39 -12.05 -3.78 -21.20
C SER A 39 -11.40 -3.44 -22.54
N THR A 40 -12.22 -3.23 -23.58
CA THR A 40 -11.77 -2.77 -24.90
C THR A 40 -11.35 -1.29 -24.90
N THR A 41 -11.55 -0.60 -23.79
CA THR A 41 -11.28 0.83 -23.65
C THR A 41 -9.81 1.07 -23.29
N SER A 42 -9.15 2.03 -23.96
CA SER A 42 -7.75 2.39 -23.67
C SER A 42 -7.57 3.22 -22.39
N TRP A 43 -8.66 3.78 -21.87
CA TRP A 43 -8.68 4.59 -20.66
C TRP A 43 -8.79 3.69 -19.43
N LEU A 44 -7.85 3.85 -18.49
CA LEU A 44 -7.86 3.16 -17.21
C LEU A 44 -8.36 4.13 -16.13
N LEU A 45 -9.44 3.73 -15.45
CA LEU A 45 -9.93 4.39 -14.25
C LEU A 45 -9.41 3.66 -13.02
N GLY A 46 -9.15 4.39 -11.95
CA GLY A 46 -8.91 3.78 -10.65
C GLY A 46 -10.20 3.14 -10.13
N VAL A 47 -10.09 2.02 -9.43
CA VAL A 47 -11.27 1.36 -8.82
C VAL A 47 -12.05 2.34 -7.94
N SER A 48 -11.35 3.18 -7.18
CA SER A 48 -11.94 4.22 -6.34
C SER A 48 -12.78 5.24 -7.12
N ASP A 49 -12.48 5.50 -8.39
CA ASP A 49 -13.27 6.44 -9.21
C ASP A 49 -14.67 5.92 -9.48
N ILE A 50 -14.83 4.59 -9.47
CA ILE A 50 -16.09 3.91 -9.76
C ILE A 50 -16.81 3.55 -8.46
N THR A 51 -16.08 3.08 -7.45
CA THR A 51 -16.68 2.46 -6.25
C THR A 51 -16.82 3.40 -5.07
N SER A 52 -16.14 4.55 -5.04
CA SER A 52 -16.13 5.42 -3.86
C SER A 52 -17.48 6.08 -3.57
N GLY A 53 -18.37 6.18 -4.56
CA GLY A 53 -19.64 6.90 -4.44
C GLY A 53 -19.46 8.39 -4.13
N PHE A 54 -18.26 8.95 -4.30
CA PHE A 54 -17.92 10.30 -3.88
C PHE A 54 -18.73 11.37 -4.63
N CYS A 55 -18.96 11.16 -5.93
CA CYS A 55 -19.78 12.03 -6.76
C CYS A 55 -20.80 11.18 -7.54
N PRO A 56 -22.11 11.27 -7.24
CA PRO A 56 -23.12 10.44 -7.88
C PRO A 56 -23.20 10.57 -9.41
N ASN A 57 -22.71 11.68 -9.96
CA ASN A 57 -22.70 11.97 -11.40
C ASN A 57 -21.30 11.92 -12.03
N GLY A 58 -20.28 11.47 -11.28
CA GLY A 58 -18.91 11.29 -11.80
C GLY A 58 -18.21 12.57 -12.26
N ARG A 59 -18.68 13.76 -11.83
CA ARG A 59 -18.05 15.05 -12.22
C ARG A 59 -16.60 15.14 -11.75
N ASP A 60 -16.27 14.55 -10.61
CA ASP A 60 -14.91 14.49 -10.08
C ASP A 60 -13.97 13.69 -11.01
N VAL A 61 -14.44 12.56 -11.56
CA VAL A 61 -13.70 11.75 -12.53
C VAL A 61 -13.45 12.55 -13.81
N TYR A 62 -14.47 13.25 -14.32
CA TYR A 62 -14.31 14.13 -15.48
C TYR A 62 -13.29 15.25 -15.23
N LEU A 63 -13.39 15.93 -14.07
CA LEU A 63 -12.45 16.98 -13.69
C LEU A 63 -11.00 16.46 -13.61
N ARG A 64 -10.81 15.28 -13.03
CA ARG A 64 -9.49 14.65 -12.84
C ARG A 64 -8.86 14.21 -14.16
N TYR A 65 -9.60 13.46 -14.99
CA TYR A 65 -9.04 12.80 -16.18
C TYR A 65 -9.18 13.60 -17.47
N VAL A 66 -10.24 14.39 -17.63
CA VAL A 66 -10.50 15.18 -18.84
C VAL A 66 -9.98 16.60 -18.69
N LEU A 67 -10.44 17.33 -17.68
CA LEU A 67 -10.02 18.72 -17.47
C LEU A 67 -8.66 18.84 -16.75
N ARG A 68 -8.10 17.73 -16.27
CA ARG A 68 -6.81 17.64 -15.58
C ARG A 68 -6.68 18.62 -14.40
N VAL A 69 -7.80 18.84 -13.70
CA VAL A 69 -7.83 19.68 -12.50
C VAL A 69 -7.08 18.95 -11.40
N LYS A 70 -6.02 19.58 -10.88
CA LYS A 70 -5.28 19.05 -9.74
C LYS A 70 -6.14 19.14 -8.49
N GLN A 71 -6.24 18.03 -7.78
CA GLN A 71 -6.92 17.99 -6.49
C GLN A 71 -6.11 18.78 -5.47
N ALA A 72 -6.78 19.68 -4.74
CA ALA A 72 -6.17 20.37 -3.62
C ALA A 72 -5.83 19.36 -2.50
N ASP A 73 -4.68 19.54 -1.87
CA ASP A 73 -4.31 18.72 -0.73
C ASP A 73 -5.20 19.06 0.47
N ASN A 74 -5.38 18.09 1.36
CA ASN A 74 -6.10 18.31 2.61
C ASN A 74 -5.56 17.39 3.71
N ARG A 75 -5.95 17.67 4.96
CA ARG A 75 -5.49 16.92 6.13
C ARG A 75 -5.75 15.42 6.02
N VAL A 76 -6.91 15.01 5.50
CA VAL A 76 -7.28 13.59 5.35
C VAL A 76 -6.40 12.89 4.32
N LEU A 77 -6.15 13.53 3.18
CA LEU A 77 -5.27 13.01 2.13
C LEU A 77 -3.82 12.92 2.61
N GLN A 78 -3.32 13.95 3.30
CA GLN A 78 -1.97 13.93 3.86
C GLN A 78 -1.82 12.83 4.90
N ARG A 79 -2.80 12.64 5.79
CA ARG A 79 -2.77 11.54 6.77
C ARG A 79 -2.72 10.17 6.09
N GLY A 80 -3.55 9.95 5.07
CA GLY A 80 -3.53 8.71 4.31
C GLY A 80 -2.19 8.48 3.60
N ARG A 81 -1.66 9.53 2.95
CA ARG A 81 -0.35 9.47 2.27
C ARG A 81 0.79 9.16 3.25
N LEU A 82 0.78 9.77 4.44
CA LEU A 82 1.75 9.49 5.51
C LEU A 82 1.72 8.01 5.90
N VAL A 83 0.53 7.44 6.15
CA VAL A 83 0.39 6.01 6.47
C VAL A 83 1.02 5.13 5.39
N HIS A 84 0.71 5.39 4.13
CA HIS A 84 1.25 4.61 3.01
C HIS A 84 2.76 4.78 2.82
N GLU A 85 3.28 6.00 2.99
CA GLU A 85 4.71 6.29 2.86
C GLU A 85 5.50 5.60 3.97
N VAL A 86 5.10 5.75 5.23
CA VAL A 86 5.77 5.09 6.38
C VAL A 86 5.72 3.58 6.22
N PHE A 87 4.56 3.02 5.87
CA PHE A 87 4.43 1.58 5.63
C PHE A 87 5.39 1.08 4.54
N SER A 88 5.43 1.78 3.40
CA SER A 88 6.30 1.43 2.28
C SER A 88 7.79 1.52 2.65
N LEU A 89 8.19 2.59 3.34
CA LEU A 89 9.56 2.81 3.80
C LEU A 89 9.99 1.78 4.84
N ALA A 90 9.11 1.40 5.77
CA ALA A 90 9.38 0.37 6.75
C ALA A 90 9.65 -0.98 6.07
N VAL A 91 8.74 -1.43 5.19
CA VAL A 91 8.91 -2.69 4.44
C VAL A 91 10.19 -2.68 3.61
N SER A 92 10.46 -1.57 2.91
CA SER A 92 11.64 -1.46 2.05
C SER A 92 12.94 -1.43 2.86
N THR A 93 12.93 -0.80 4.03
CA THR A 93 14.08 -0.75 4.94
C THR A 93 14.38 -2.12 5.54
N VAL A 94 13.36 -2.86 5.99
CA VAL A 94 13.51 -4.24 6.46
C VAL A 94 14.12 -5.11 5.37
N LYS A 95 13.55 -5.09 4.16
CA LYS A 95 14.07 -5.87 3.02
C LYS A 95 15.52 -5.53 2.72
N ARG A 96 15.88 -4.25 2.76
CA ARG A 96 17.25 -3.79 2.55
C ARG A 96 18.21 -4.40 3.57
N PHE A 97 17.84 -4.45 4.85
CA PHE A 97 18.68 -5.08 5.88
C PHE A 97 18.79 -6.59 5.71
N ILE A 98 17.67 -7.30 5.51
CA ILE A 98 17.68 -8.75 5.32
C ILE A 98 18.51 -9.14 4.09
N TYR A 99 18.27 -8.50 2.95
CA TYR A 99 18.98 -8.82 1.71
C TYR A 99 20.43 -8.33 1.73
N GLY A 100 20.69 -7.18 2.36
CA GLY A 100 22.05 -6.63 2.52
C GLY A 100 22.94 -7.51 3.38
N SER A 101 22.37 -8.20 4.37
CA SER A 101 23.09 -9.16 5.22
C SER A 101 23.15 -10.58 4.65
N GLY A 102 22.73 -10.79 3.38
CA GLY A 102 22.70 -12.12 2.77
C GLY A 102 21.71 -13.09 3.43
N GLY A 103 20.73 -12.60 4.18
CA GLY A 103 19.75 -13.41 4.92
C GLY A 103 20.24 -13.98 6.25
N SER A 104 21.44 -13.64 6.72
CA SER A 104 22.01 -14.14 7.98
C SER A 104 21.84 -13.19 9.17
N ILE A 105 20.90 -12.26 9.11
CA ILE A 105 20.60 -11.32 10.19
C ILE A 105 19.66 -11.97 11.21
N ASP A 106 19.95 -11.82 12.51
CA ASP A 106 19.04 -12.24 13.58
C ASP A 106 17.99 -11.15 13.90
N GLY A 107 16.92 -11.54 14.60
CA GLY A 107 15.84 -10.64 14.95
C GLY A 107 16.26 -9.46 15.84
N ALA A 108 17.18 -9.68 16.80
CA ALA A 108 17.60 -8.62 17.71
C ALA A 108 18.39 -7.53 16.97
N GLU A 109 19.27 -7.95 16.05
CA GLU A 109 20.04 -7.06 15.19
C GLU A 109 19.14 -6.32 14.20
N LEU A 110 18.16 -7.00 13.60
CA LEU A 110 17.19 -6.34 12.71
C LEU A 110 16.41 -5.25 13.45
N TYR A 111 15.92 -5.54 14.66
CA TYR A 111 15.18 -4.56 15.47
C TYR A 111 16.03 -3.33 15.76
N ARG A 112 17.29 -3.53 16.17
CA ARG A 112 18.23 -2.45 16.44
C ARG A 112 18.49 -1.58 15.21
N LEU A 113 18.76 -2.19 14.06
CA LEU A 113 18.97 -1.46 12.81
C LEU A 113 17.73 -0.69 12.35
N MET A 114 16.53 -1.24 12.60
CA MET A 114 15.27 -0.55 12.33
C MET A 114 15.08 0.66 13.25
N SER A 115 15.38 0.54 14.55
CA SER A 115 15.33 1.67 15.48
C SER A 115 16.27 2.80 15.04
N ASP A 116 17.53 2.48 14.74
CA ASP A 116 18.55 3.46 14.30
C ASP A 116 18.18 4.12 12.95
N ALA A 117 17.50 3.38 12.06
CA ALA A 117 17.02 3.92 10.80
C ALA A 117 15.79 4.84 10.97
N GLY A 118 14.94 4.55 11.96
CA GLY A 118 13.70 5.28 12.21
C GLY A 118 13.94 6.77 12.43
N GLU A 119 14.93 7.14 13.24
CA GLU A 119 15.24 8.54 13.56
C GLU A 119 15.55 9.38 12.31
N ARG A 120 16.28 8.80 11.35
CA ARG A 120 16.64 9.48 10.10
C ARG A 120 15.43 9.62 9.17
N VAL A 121 14.65 8.54 9.05
CA VAL A 121 13.49 8.51 8.15
C VAL A 121 12.37 9.42 8.66
N GLU A 122 12.17 9.51 9.97
CA GLU A 122 11.17 10.37 10.59
C GLU A 122 11.35 11.84 10.16
N SER A 123 12.58 12.34 10.25
CA SER A 123 12.91 13.72 9.90
C SER A 123 12.65 14.01 8.41
N GLU A 124 12.97 13.05 7.52
CA GLU A 124 12.72 13.19 6.09
C GLU A 124 11.20 13.20 5.79
N VAL A 125 10.46 12.28 6.40
CA VAL A 125 9.02 12.14 6.19
C VAL A 125 8.28 13.39 6.66
N PHE A 126 8.57 13.92 7.85
CA PHE A 126 7.82 15.06 8.40
C PHE A 126 8.01 16.35 7.59
N SER A 127 9.12 16.49 6.87
CA SER A 127 9.35 17.65 5.99
C SER A 127 8.34 17.75 4.82
N LYS A 128 7.64 16.65 4.51
CA LYS A 128 6.71 16.55 3.37
C LYS A 128 5.25 16.84 3.73
N TYR A 129 4.92 16.99 5.02
CA TYR A 129 3.55 17.12 5.51
C TYR A 129 3.36 18.38 6.34
N ASP A 130 2.73 19.39 5.76
CA ASP A 130 2.53 20.72 6.35
C ASP A 130 1.13 20.92 6.97
N LEU A 131 0.14 20.08 6.61
CA LEU A 131 -1.23 20.17 7.12
C LEU A 131 -1.48 19.28 8.35
N LEU A 132 -0.51 18.46 8.74
CA LEU A 132 -0.58 17.59 9.92
C LEU A 132 0.13 18.23 11.10
N SER A 133 -0.37 18.03 12.32
CA SER A 133 0.40 18.40 13.50
C SER A 133 1.59 17.45 13.65
N ARG A 134 2.69 17.94 14.22
CA ARG A 134 3.87 17.12 14.48
C ARG A 134 3.55 15.91 15.36
N GLU A 135 2.67 16.09 16.34
CA GLU A 135 2.20 15.01 17.22
C GLU A 135 1.42 13.93 16.45
N GLU A 136 0.54 14.33 15.52
CA GLU A 136 -0.22 13.39 14.69
C GLU A 136 0.72 12.60 13.77
N ALA A 137 1.69 13.27 13.14
CA ALA A 137 2.67 12.64 12.27
C ALA A 137 3.59 11.67 13.02
N ALA A 138 4.09 12.08 14.19
CA ALA A 138 4.92 11.26 15.06
C ALA A 138 4.20 10.02 15.57
N TRP A 139 2.96 10.18 16.02
CA TRP A 139 2.18 9.05 16.47
C TRP A 139 1.98 8.00 15.36
N VAL A 140 1.64 8.42 14.14
CA VAL A 140 1.47 7.50 13.00
C VAL A 140 2.81 6.82 12.67
N PHE A 141 3.89 7.59 12.62
CA PHE A 141 5.22 7.09 12.31
C PHE A 141 5.66 6.02 13.32
N GLU A 142 5.68 6.36 14.61
CA GLU A 142 6.09 5.47 15.69
C GLU A 142 5.28 4.18 15.70
N ARG A 143 3.95 4.27 15.57
CA ARG A 143 3.09 3.08 15.56
C ARG A 143 3.39 2.16 14.39
N LEU A 144 3.50 2.68 13.17
CA LEU A 144 3.72 1.84 12.00
C LEU A 144 5.14 1.31 11.94
N TRP A 145 6.13 2.12 12.31
CA TRP A 145 7.54 1.74 12.27
C TRP A 145 7.88 0.69 13.32
N ASP A 146 7.43 0.89 14.57
CA ASP A 146 7.62 -0.07 15.66
C ASP A 146 6.91 -1.40 15.37
N GLU A 147 5.67 -1.33 14.88
CA GLU A 147 4.92 -2.54 14.48
C GLU A 147 5.67 -3.33 13.40
N ALA A 148 6.22 -2.66 12.38
CA ALA A 148 7.03 -3.31 11.35
C ALA A 148 8.28 -3.95 11.97
N ALA A 149 9.03 -3.19 12.76
CA ALA A 149 10.28 -3.64 13.37
C ALA A 149 10.03 -4.89 14.22
N ARG A 150 9.00 -4.89 15.07
CA ARG A 150 8.63 -6.04 15.90
C ARG A 150 8.17 -7.24 15.07
N THR A 151 7.25 -7.02 14.12
CA THR A 151 6.67 -8.10 13.31
C THR A 151 7.76 -8.85 12.54
N TYR A 152 8.65 -8.14 11.86
CA TYR A 152 9.69 -8.77 11.06
C TYR A 152 10.81 -9.35 11.90
N SER A 153 11.21 -8.68 12.99
CA SER A 153 12.25 -9.19 13.88
C SER A 153 11.83 -10.46 14.61
N ALA A 154 10.55 -10.57 14.98
CA ALA A 154 10.02 -11.79 15.61
C ALA A 154 9.84 -12.97 14.64
N ALA A 155 9.86 -12.71 13.32
CA ALA A 155 9.68 -13.71 12.28
C ALA A 155 11.02 -14.29 11.76
N LEU A 156 12.16 -13.76 12.21
CA LEU A 156 13.51 -14.27 11.96
C LEU A 156 13.93 -15.23 13.07
#